data_AF-A0A0R2BIS2-F1
#
_entry.id   AF-A0A0R2BIS2-F1
#
_cell.length_a   1.000
_cell.length_b   1.000
_cell.length_c   1.000
_cell.angle_alpha   90.00
_cell.angle_beta   90.00
_cell.angle_gamma   90.00
#
_symmetry.space_group_name_H-M   'P 1'
#
loop_
_entity.id
_entity.type
_entity.pdbx_description
1 polymer ?
#
loop_
_entity_poly.entity_id
_entity_poly.type
_entity_poly.pdbx_seq_one_letter_code
_entity_poly.pdbx_strand_id
1 'polypeptide(L)'
;MPPHYVAGLSLAEWTAVIAIITFIATIISLLFKYAVFGPIRGDIKELSKSITALNKQLEVLQNDYERLEGRVDEHDRRLDRHHERIKNLDLERRKAG
;
A
#
# COMPACT_ATOMS: atom_id res chain seq x y z
N MET A 1 4.23 -28.34 60.99
CA MET A 1 3.30 -27.19 60.97
C MET A 1 1.96 -27.68 60.44
N PRO A 2 0.83 -27.35 61.09
CA PRO A 2 -0.49 -27.74 60.57
C PRO A 2 -0.71 -27.11 59.19
N PRO A 3 -1.35 -27.81 58.25
CA PRO A 3 -1.65 -27.26 56.94
C PRO A 3 -2.51 -26.00 57.10
N HIS A 4 -2.02 -24.88 56.55
CA HIS A 4 -2.75 -23.63 56.57
C HIS A 4 -3.84 -23.66 55.49
N TYR A 5 -5.08 -23.52 55.93
CA TYR A 5 -6.24 -23.40 55.07
C TYR A 5 -6.59 -21.93 54.89
N VAL A 6 -6.79 -21.50 53.65
CA VAL A 6 -7.23 -20.15 53.30
C VAL A 6 -8.57 -20.28 52.59
N ALA A 7 -9.61 -19.70 53.20
CA ALA A 7 -11.00 -19.83 52.74
C ALA A 7 -11.51 -21.29 52.62
N GLY A 8 -10.98 -22.19 53.45
CA GLY A 8 -11.37 -23.61 53.47
C GLY A 8 -10.60 -24.51 52.50
N LEU A 9 -9.72 -23.94 51.67
CA LEU A 9 -8.82 -24.69 50.77
C LEU A 9 -7.39 -24.68 51.31
N SER A 10 -6.68 -25.78 51.12
CA SER A 10 -5.25 -25.86 51.37
C SER A 10 -4.46 -25.04 50.34
N LEU A 11 -3.25 -24.61 50.71
CA LEU A 11 -2.32 -23.93 49.80
C LEU A 11 -2.05 -24.72 48.49
N ALA A 12 -2.08 -26.05 48.54
CA ALA A 12 -1.87 -26.90 47.36
C ALA A 12 -3.10 -26.93 46.44
N GLU A 13 -4.31 -26.84 46.98
CA GLU A 13 -5.53 -26.76 46.16
C GLU A 13 -5.62 -25.40 45.46
N TRP A 14 -5.12 -24.32 46.09
CA TRP A 14 -5.01 -23.00 45.47
C TRP A 14 -4.12 -22.99 44.22
N THR A 15 -3.02 -23.73 44.19
CA THR A 15 -2.16 -23.79 43.00
C THR A 15 -2.86 -24.48 41.84
N ALA A 16 -3.64 -25.52 42.10
CA ALA A 16 -4.46 -26.19 41.09
C ALA A 16 -5.53 -25.24 40.52
N VAL A 17 -6.20 -24.45 41.38
CA VAL A 17 -7.17 -23.43 40.94
C VAL A 17 -6.50 -22.37 40.06
N ILE A 18 -5.35 -21.86 40.46
CA ILE A 18 -4.58 -20.88 39.67
C ILE A 18 -4.16 -21.50 38.33
N ALA A 19 -3.70 -22.74 38.31
CA ALA A 19 -3.28 -23.43 37.09
C ALA A 19 -4.44 -23.60 36.10
N ILE A 20 -5.65 -23.91 36.59
CA ILE A 20 -6.85 -24.00 35.74
C ILE A 20 -7.20 -22.63 35.17
N ILE A 21 -7.17 -21.57 35.99
CA ILE A 21 -7.47 -20.20 35.54
C ILE A 21 -6.46 -19.75 34.48
N THR A 22 -5.16 -19.97 34.69
CA THR A 22 -4.13 -19.57 33.73
C THR A 22 -4.20 -20.40 32.44
N PHE A 23 -4.53 -21.68 32.53
CA PHE A 23 -4.77 -22.53 31.37
C PHE A 23 -5.93 -22.01 30.52
N ILE A 24 -7.07 -21.71 31.16
CA ILE A 24 -8.25 -21.14 30.48
C ILE A 24 -7.93 -19.76 29.89
N ALA A 25 -7.25 -18.90 30.65
CA ALA A 25 -6.84 -17.58 30.18
C ALA A 25 -5.91 -17.67 28.96
N THR A 26 -5.03 -18.68 28.90
CA THR A 26 -4.14 -18.92 27.76
C THR A 26 -4.94 -19.31 26.52
N ILE A 27 -5.90 -20.22 26.65
CA ILE A 27 -6.78 -20.63 25.54
C ILE A 27 -7.60 -19.44 25.03
N ILE A 28 -8.21 -18.68 25.94
CA ILE A 28 -8.96 -17.46 25.59
C ILE A 28 -8.06 -16.46 24.86
N SER A 29 -6.84 -16.25 25.33
CA SER A 29 -5.88 -15.35 24.69
C SER A 29 -5.52 -15.79 23.27
N LEU A 30 -5.37 -17.11 23.04
CA LEU A 30 -5.10 -17.66 21.72
C LEU A 30 -6.29 -17.47 20.77
N LEU A 31 -7.51 -17.74 21.26
CA LEU A 31 -8.74 -17.55 20.49
C LEU A 31 -8.94 -16.07 20.13
N PHE A 32 -8.73 -15.16 21.09
CA PHE A 32 -8.80 -13.72 20.87
C PHE A 32 -7.77 -13.28 19.83
N LYS A 33 -6.53 -13.79 19.91
CA LYS A 33 -5.48 -13.48 18.94
C LYS A 33 -5.90 -13.86 17.52
N TYR A 34 -6.49 -15.04 17.33
CA TYR A 34 -6.91 -15.51 16.02
C TYR A 34 -8.14 -14.73 15.51
N ALA A 35 -9.15 -14.54 16.34
CA ALA A 35 -10.40 -13.87 15.96
C ALA A 35 -10.21 -12.38 15.64
N VAL A 36 -9.36 -11.68 16.40
CA VAL A 36 -9.16 -10.23 16.24
C VAL A 36 -7.98 -9.91 15.32
N PHE A 37 -6.81 -10.51 15.55
CA PHE A 37 -5.62 -10.18 14.74
C PHE A 37 -5.52 -10.99 13.45
N GLY A 38 -6.30 -12.08 13.28
CA GLY A 38 -6.36 -12.85 12.03
C GLY A 38 -6.84 -11.98 10.85
N PRO A 39 -8.05 -11.38 10.95
CA PRO A 39 -8.57 -10.49 9.91
C PRO A 39 -7.64 -9.30 9.64
N ILE A 40 -7.18 -8.62 10.69
CA ILE A 40 -6.28 -7.46 10.57
C ILE A 40 -5.00 -7.80 9.78
N ARG A 41 -4.42 -8.99 9.97
CA ARG A 41 -3.25 -9.43 9.19
C ARG A 41 -3.59 -9.68 7.72
N GLY A 42 -4.78 -10.22 7.44
CA GLY A 42 -5.28 -10.40 6.08
C GLY A 42 -5.44 -9.06 5.37
N ASP A 43 -6.14 -8.13 6.01
CA ASP A 43 -6.44 -6.80 5.48
C ASP A 43 -5.16 -6.01 5.21
N ILE A 44 -4.18 -6.05 6.13
CA ILE A 44 -2.87 -5.39 5.92
C ILE A 44 -2.13 -5.99 4.72
N LYS A 45 -2.17 -7.31 4.56
CA LYS A 45 -1.49 -7.99 3.45
C LYS A 45 -2.15 -7.66 2.11
N GLU A 46 -3.48 -7.56 2.09
CA GLU A 46 -4.23 -7.17 0.90
C GLU A 46 -3.98 -5.70 0.55
N LEU A 47 -4.01 -4.81 1.54
CA LEU A 47 -3.68 -3.40 1.36
C LEU A 47 -2.26 -3.21 0.81
N SER A 48 -1.29 -3.94 1.35
CA SER A 48 0.10 -3.91 0.86
C SER A 48 0.19 -4.31 -0.61
N LYS A 49 -0.52 -5.36 -1.04
CA LYS A 49 -0.57 -5.76 -2.46
C LYS A 49 -1.21 -4.67 -3.33
N SER A 50 -2.30 -4.07 -2.87
CA SER A 50 -2.97 -2.99 -3.58
C SER A 50 -2.07 -1.78 -3.76
N ILE A 51 -1.32 -1.38 -2.73
CA ILE A 51 -0.33 -0.29 -2.80
C ILE A 51 0.78 -0.63 -3.81
N THR A 52 1.32 -1.85 -3.78
CA THR A 52 2.33 -2.27 -4.77
C THR A 52 1.79 -2.24 -6.19
N ALA A 53 0.55 -2.67 -6.41
CA ALA A 53 -0.10 -2.62 -7.72
C ALA A 53 -0.30 -1.17 -8.20
N LEU A 54 -0.73 -0.27 -7.30
CA LEU A 54 -0.88 1.15 -7.59
C LEU A 54 0.46 1.81 -7.95
N ASN A 55 1.53 1.52 -7.19
CA ASN A 55 2.86 2.06 -7.51
C ASN A 55 3.33 1.62 -8.89
N LYS A 56 3.11 0.35 -9.26
CA LYS A 56 3.44 -0.14 -10.60
C LYS A 56 2.63 0.55 -11.70
N GLN A 57 1.34 0.80 -11.46
CA GLN A 57 0.51 1.55 -12.41
C GLN A 57 0.96 3.01 -12.54
N LEU A 58 1.37 3.63 -11.43
CA LEU A 58 1.90 4.99 -11.41
C LEU A 58 3.20 5.10 -12.22
N GLU A 59 4.10 4.12 -12.09
CA GLU A 59 5.35 4.05 -12.87
C GLU A 59 5.07 3.94 -14.38
N VAL A 60 4.10 3.11 -14.76
CA VAL A 60 3.66 2.99 -16.17
C VAL A 60 3.12 4.33 -16.66
N LEU A 61 2.28 5.00 -15.86
CA LEU A 61 1.68 6.28 -16.22
C LEU A 61 2.73 7.38 -16.36
N GLN A 62 3.76 7.39 -15.51
CA GLN A 62 4.89 8.31 -15.62
C GLN A 62 5.67 8.08 -16.93
N ASN A 63 5.93 6.82 -17.30
CA ASN A 63 6.59 6.51 -18.56
C ASN A 63 5.77 6.96 -19.77
N ASP A 64 4.46 6.72 -19.74
CA ASP A 64 3.56 7.16 -20.80
C ASP A 64 3.49 8.69 -20.89
N TYR A 65 3.56 9.38 -19.76
CA TYR A 65 3.65 10.83 -19.70
C TYR A 65 4.94 11.35 -20.35
N GLU A 66 6.11 10.80 -20.01
CA GLU A 66 7.40 11.17 -20.62
C GLU A 66 7.40 10.93 -22.15
N ARG A 67 6.81 9.82 -22.59
CA ARG A 67 6.64 9.54 -24.03
C ARG A 67 5.74 10.56 -24.71
N LEU A 68 4.66 10.97 -24.03
CA LEU A 68 3.74 11.97 -24.56
C LEU A 68 4.42 13.32 -24.67
N GLU A 69 5.17 13.73 -23.64
CA GLU A 69 5.97 14.96 -23.63
C GLU A 69 6.95 14.99 -24.82
N GLY A 70 7.71 13.93 -25.04
CA GLY A 70 8.62 13.86 -26.20
C GLY A 70 7.90 13.93 -27.57
N ARG A 71 6.68 13.40 -27.67
CA ARG A 71 5.86 13.52 -28.89
C ARG A 71 5.34 14.95 -29.08
N VAL A 72 4.97 15.62 -27.99
CA VAL A 72 4.53 17.01 -28.02
C VAL A 72 5.69 17.92 -28.44
N ASP A 73 6.89 17.72 -27.89
CA ASP A 73 8.09 18.46 -28.29
C ASP A 73 8.42 18.30 -29.78
N GLU A 74 8.31 17.08 -30.32
CA GLU A 74 8.53 16.86 -31.75
C GLU A 74 7.43 17.53 -32.60
N HIS A 75 6.18 17.54 -32.13
CA HIS A 75 5.11 18.27 -32.80
C HIS A 75 5.39 19.77 -32.84
N ASP A 76 5.89 20.34 -31.74
CA ASP A 76 6.20 21.77 -31.66
C ASP A 76 7.34 22.15 -32.63
N ARG A 77 8.43 21.38 -32.63
CA ARG A 77 9.52 21.55 -33.61
C ARG A 77 9.06 21.42 -35.05
N ARG A 78 8.11 20.52 -35.33
CA ARG A 78 7.54 20.38 -36.68
C ARG A 78 6.72 21.61 -37.06
N LEU A 79 5.94 22.16 -36.13
CA LEU A 79 5.16 23.37 -36.36
C LEU A 79 6.06 24.57 -36.66
N ASP A 80 7.18 24.72 -35.95
CA ASP A 80 8.17 25.77 -36.23
C ASP A 80 8.73 25.66 -37.66
N ARG A 81 9.15 24.46 -38.06
CA ARG A 81 9.62 24.22 -39.44
C ARG A 81 8.55 24.53 -40.48
N HIS A 82 7.29 24.20 -40.19
CA HIS A 82 6.18 24.54 -41.09
C HIS A 82 5.97 26.06 -41.14
N HIS A 83 6.08 26.76 -40.02
CA HIS A 83 5.95 28.21 -39.94
C HIS A 83 7.03 28.93 -40.76
N GLU A 84 8.29 28.52 -40.65
CA GLU A 84 9.39 29.06 -41.45
C GLU A 84 9.17 28.87 -42.95
N ARG A 85 8.71 27.69 -43.38
CA ARG A 85 8.41 27.41 -44.78
C ARG A 85 7.31 28.31 -45.33
N ILE A 86 6.24 28.53 -44.56
CA ILE A 86 5.15 29.43 -44.96
C ILE A 86 5.67 30.86 -45.10
N LYS A 87 6.47 31.33 -44.13
CA LYS A 87 7.09 32.67 -44.18
C LYS A 87 7.96 32.86 -45.41
N ASN A 88 8.79 31.87 -45.75
CA ASN A 88 9.64 31.93 -46.93
C ASN A 88 8.83 31.98 -48.23
N LEU A 89 7.77 31.18 -48.34
CA LEU A 89 6.88 31.18 -49.51
C LEU A 89 6.15 32.53 -49.69
N ASP A 90 5.72 33.16 -48.59
CA ASP A 90 5.09 34.49 -48.65
C ASP A 90 6.09 35.55 -49.13
N LEU A 91 7.33 35.48 -48.66
CA LEU A 91 8.40 36.38 -49.10
C LEU A 91 8.75 36.19 -50.59
N GLU A 92 8.78 34.95 -51.09
CA GLU A 92 8.99 34.68 -52.51
C GLU A 92 7.85 35.20 -53.38
N ARG A 93 6.60 34.97 -52.97
CA ARG A 93 5.42 35.53 -53.65
C ARG A 93 5.48 37.05 -53.77
N ARG A 94 5.89 37.73 -52.70
CA ARG A 94 6.03 39.19 -52.66
C ARG A 94 7.15 39.75 -53.53
N LYS A 95 8.15 38.95 -53.87
CA LYS A 95 9.25 39.36 -54.76
C LYS A 95 8.95 39.09 -56.24
N ALA A 96 8.03 38.16 -56.52
CA ALA A 96 7.66 37.75 -57.88
C ALA A 96 6.46 38.50 -58.48
N GLY A 97 5.74 39.28 -57.67
CA GLY A 97 4.69 40.22 -58.11
C GLY A 97 5.15 41.65 -57.96
#